data_AF-A0A2W2BE33-F1
#
_entry.id   AF-A0A2W2BE33-F1
#
_cell.length_a   1.000
_cell.length_b   1.000
_cell.length_c   1.000
_cell.angle_alpha   90.00
_cell.angle_beta   90.00
_cell.angle_gamma   90.00
#
_symmetry.space_group_name_H-M   'P 1'
#
loop_
_entity.id
_entity.type
_entity.pdbx_description
1 polymer ?
#
loop_
_entity_poly.entity_id
_entity_poly.type
_entity_poly.pdbx_seq_one_letter_code
_entity_poly.pdbx_strand_id
1 'polypeptide(L)'
;MYQQLNMKSYISIFILATSLFAISASCKTKKAAQKTTVKKTEQAQSVPPTAAAARKDIKNNQVKYYSFGIAAPKPQFVAAMQSSYKISVISLGCPVNDGIMGYNSVVDSFMKAKYHKSVGDVQKESMY
;
A
#
# COMPACT_ATOMS: atom_id res chain seq x y z
N MET A 1 -20.50 20.59 -48.57
CA MET A 1 -19.04 20.45 -48.38
C MET A 1 -18.75 20.29 -46.90
N TYR A 2 -18.46 19.08 -46.43
CA TYR A 2 -17.74 18.86 -45.16
C TYR A 2 -16.89 17.59 -45.31
N GLN A 3 -15.65 17.71 -44.83
CA GLN A 3 -14.49 16.93 -45.23
C GLN A 3 -14.47 15.51 -44.66
N GLN A 4 -13.94 14.60 -45.48
CA GLN A 4 -13.44 13.28 -45.12
C GLN A 4 -12.19 13.41 -44.23
N LEU A 5 -12.24 12.89 -43.01
CA LEU A 5 -11.07 12.75 -42.14
C LEU A 5 -10.27 11.52 -42.58
N ASN A 6 -9.12 11.76 -43.22
CA ASN A 6 -8.25 10.74 -43.77
C ASN A 6 -7.22 10.29 -42.72
N MET A 7 -7.39 9.06 -42.27
CA MET A 7 -6.46 8.31 -41.43
C MET A 7 -5.26 7.89 -42.26
N LYS A 8 -4.09 8.52 -42.07
CA LYS A 8 -2.74 8.04 -42.45
C LYS A 8 -1.72 9.13 -42.13
N SER A 9 -0.87 8.89 -41.12
CA SER A 9 0.56 9.28 -41.08
C SER A 9 1.01 9.44 -39.62
N TYR A 10 1.22 8.30 -38.93
CA TYR A 10 1.89 8.23 -37.64
C TYR A 10 3.13 7.34 -37.77
N ILE A 11 4.10 7.76 -38.56
CA ILE A 11 5.46 7.19 -38.55
C ILE A 11 6.42 8.34 -38.89
N SER A 12 7.55 8.39 -38.18
CA SER A 12 8.63 9.39 -38.28
C SER A 12 8.35 10.65 -37.45
N ILE A 13 9.05 10.95 -36.35
CA ILE A 13 10.49 11.23 -36.29
C ILE A 13 11.00 10.97 -34.86
N PHE A 14 11.90 10.00 -34.72
CA PHE A 14 12.96 9.98 -33.71
C PHE A 14 13.97 11.07 -34.09
N ILE A 15 14.51 11.87 -33.15
CA ILE A 15 15.91 12.39 -33.15
C ILE A 15 16.13 13.53 -32.10
N LEU A 16 17.10 13.28 -31.21
CA LEU A 16 18.11 14.15 -30.55
C LEU A 16 17.65 15.37 -29.74
N ALA A 17 17.85 15.44 -28.41
CA ALA A 17 19.12 15.57 -27.67
C ALA A 17 19.80 16.95 -27.82
N THR A 18 19.48 17.86 -26.91
CA THR A 18 20.26 19.04 -26.47
C THR A 18 19.72 19.45 -25.09
N SER A 19 20.43 20.02 -24.13
CA SER A 19 21.84 20.09 -23.76
C SER A 19 21.83 20.94 -22.48
N LEU A 20 22.59 20.51 -21.46
CA LEU A 20 23.21 21.33 -20.42
C LEU A 20 22.40 22.47 -19.76
N PHE A 21 22.04 22.26 -18.48
CA PHE A 21 22.11 23.35 -17.50
C PHE A 21 23.14 22.98 -16.44
N ALA A 22 24.32 23.58 -16.55
CA ALA A 22 25.25 23.70 -15.44
C ALA A 22 24.73 24.81 -14.51
N ILE A 23 24.96 24.68 -13.20
CA ILE A 23 25.72 25.64 -12.39
C ILE A 23 25.61 25.29 -10.88
N SER A 24 26.81 25.32 -10.28
CA SER A 24 27.23 25.56 -8.90
C SER A 24 26.83 24.64 -7.72
N ALA A 25 27.90 24.16 -7.09
CA ALA A 25 27.95 23.73 -5.71
C ALA A 25 27.60 24.88 -4.75
N SER A 26 26.81 24.58 -3.70
CA SER A 26 26.97 25.18 -2.38
C SER A 26 26.35 24.29 -1.29
N CYS A 27 27.11 24.13 -0.22
CA CYS A 27 26.88 23.26 0.92
C CYS A 27 25.68 23.66 1.80
N LYS A 28 25.08 22.63 2.42
CA LYS A 28 24.37 22.60 3.72
C LYS A 28 23.40 23.74 4.05
N THR A 29 22.11 23.39 4.18
CA THR A 29 21.32 23.63 5.40
C THR A 29 20.04 22.80 5.39
N LYS A 30 19.63 22.37 6.60
CA LYS A 30 18.47 21.53 6.88
C LYS A 30 17.18 22.38 6.83
N LYS A 31 16.09 21.85 6.26
CA LYS A 31 14.77 21.63 6.90
C LYS A 31 13.65 21.48 5.86
N ALA A 32 12.86 20.44 6.11
CA ALA A 32 11.42 20.28 5.86
C ALA A 32 10.80 20.99 4.64
N ALA A 33 10.54 20.20 3.58
CA ALA A 33 9.36 20.38 2.74
C ALA A 33 8.80 18.98 2.45
N GLN A 34 7.66 18.72 3.07
CA GLN A 34 6.82 17.54 2.96
C GLN A 34 6.39 17.40 1.49
N LYS A 35 7.16 16.63 0.72
CA LYS A 35 6.65 16.06 -0.53
C LYS A 35 5.67 14.97 -0.12
N THR A 36 4.40 15.23 -0.38
CA THR A 36 3.36 14.20 -0.52
C THR A 36 3.76 13.30 -1.69
N THR A 37 4.73 12.42 -1.43
CA THR A 37 5.00 11.29 -2.30
C THR A 37 4.07 10.20 -1.78
N VAL A 38 2.99 9.95 -2.50
CA VAL A 38 2.34 8.65 -2.48
C VAL A 38 3.43 7.66 -2.84
N LYS A 39 4.09 7.10 -1.81
CA LYS A 39 4.98 5.97 -1.98
C LYS A 39 4.07 4.83 -2.41
N LYS A 40 3.99 4.62 -3.73
CA LYS A 40 3.86 3.29 -4.29
C LYS A 40 5.05 2.52 -3.73
N THR A 41 4.84 1.87 -2.58
CA THR A 41 5.83 1.00 -1.96
C THR A 41 6.05 -0.15 -2.93
N GLU A 42 7.10 0.04 -3.73
CA GLU A 42 8.06 -0.97 -4.17
C GLU A 42 7.74 -2.35 -3.61
N GLN A 43 7.22 -3.22 -4.48
CA GLN A 43 7.10 -4.65 -4.21
C GLN A 43 8.51 -5.20 -4.05
N ALA A 44 9.05 -5.13 -2.83
CA ALA A 44 10.14 -6.00 -2.45
C ALA A 44 9.58 -7.43 -2.54
N GLN A 45 10.06 -8.18 -3.54
CA GLN A 45 10.05 -9.64 -3.53
C GLN A 45 10.60 -10.07 -2.17
N SER A 46 9.69 -10.37 -1.25
CA SER A 46 10.01 -10.66 0.14
C SER A 46 9.12 -11.82 0.56
N VAL A 47 9.76 -12.77 1.23
CA VAL A 47 9.19 -14.01 1.78
C VAL A 47 7.72 -13.82 2.16
N PRO A 48 6.81 -14.71 1.72
CA PRO A 48 5.39 -14.58 2.03
C PRO A 48 5.22 -14.44 3.55
N PRO A 49 4.41 -13.49 4.02
CA PRO A 49 4.18 -13.30 5.45
C PRO A 49 3.68 -14.61 6.05
N THR A 50 4.26 -15.05 7.16
CA THR A 50 3.92 -16.34 7.80
C THR A 50 3.29 -16.13 9.18
N ALA A 51 2.67 -17.17 9.72
CA ALA A 51 2.20 -17.17 11.11
C ALA A 51 3.33 -16.86 12.13
N ALA A 52 4.57 -17.29 11.86
CA ALA A 52 5.72 -16.96 12.70
C ALA A 52 6.08 -15.46 12.63
N ALA A 53 6.02 -14.86 11.43
CA ALA A 53 6.19 -13.43 11.26
C ALA A 53 5.12 -12.63 12.00
N ALA A 54 3.85 -13.06 11.97
CA ALA A 54 2.77 -12.43 12.72
C ALA A 54 3.05 -12.38 14.22
N ARG A 55 3.52 -13.49 14.82
CA ARG A 55 3.88 -13.53 16.24
C ARG A 55 5.03 -12.59 16.58
N LYS A 56 6.02 -12.45 15.70
CA LYS A 56 7.13 -11.51 15.87
C LYS A 56 6.63 -10.06 15.79
N ASP A 57 5.81 -9.74 14.79
CA ASP A 57 5.23 -8.42 14.60
C ASP A 57 4.34 -8.02 15.79
N ILE A 58 3.56 -8.96 16.36
CA ILE A 58 2.78 -8.76 17.60
C ILE A 58 3.69 -8.41 18.78
N LYS A 59 4.77 -9.18 19.01
CA LYS A 59 5.72 -8.90 20.09
C LYS A 59 6.38 -7.52 19.93
N ASN A 60 6.59 -7.08 18.70
CA ASN A 60 7.23 -5.81 18.38
C ASN A 60 6.24 -4.63 18.24
N ASN A 61 4.94 -4.82 18.49
CA ASN A 61 3.90 -3.82 18.22
C ASN A 61 3.91 -3.27 16.76
N GLN A 62 4.22 -4.13 15.79
CA GLN A 62 4.27 -3.82 14.36
C GLN A 62 3.23 -4.64 13.58
N VAL A 63 2.06 -4.86 14.17
CA VAL A 63 1.02 -5.76 13.66
C VAL A 63 0.46 -5.23 12.34
N LYS A 64 0.32 -6.13 11.37
CA LYS A 64 -0.30 -5.83 10.07
C LYS A 64 -1.59 -6.63 9.90
N TYR A 65 -2.45 -6.22 9.00
CA TYR A 65 -3.54 -7.04 8.49
C TYR A 65 -3.54 -6.93 6.97
N TYR A 66 -3.47 -8.08 6.29
CA TYR A 66 -3.41 -8.10 4.84
C TYR A 66 -4.82 -8.19 4.27
N SER A 67 -5.31 -7.11 3.67
CA SER A 67 -6.63 -7.07 3.01
C SER A 67 -6.51 -7.61 1.58
N PHE A 68 -7.48 -8.40 1.18
CA PHE A 68 -7.59 -9.00 -0.15
C PHE A 68 -8.96 -8.74 -0.78
N GLY A 69 -9.00 -8.67 -2.10
CA GLY A 69 -10.18 -8.38 -2.90
C GLY A 69 -9.92 -7.40 -4.03
N ILE A 70 -10.92 -7.25 -4.91
CA ILE A 70 -10.87 -6.34 -6.07
C ILE A 70 -10.95 -4.87 -5.61
N ALA A 71 -11.72 -4.61 -4.56
CA ALA A 71 -11.85 -3.29 -3.98
C ALA A 71 -10.77 -3.05 -2.91
N ALA A 72 -10.26 -1.82 -2.87
CA ALA A 72 -9.47 -1.36 -1.74
C ALA A 72 -10.31 -1.41 -0.44
N PRO A 73 -9.67 -1.68 0.72
CA PRO A 73 -10.37 -1.64 2.00
C PRO A 73 -10.98 -0.25 2.23
N LYS A 74 -12.17 -0.22 2.83
CA LYS A 74 -12.87 1.03 3.16
C LYS A 74 -11.98 1.93 4.06
N PRO A 75 -11.90 3.25 3.81
CA PRO A 75 -11.10 4.15 4.64
C PRO A 75 -11.44 4.11 6.12
N GLN A 76 -12.72 3.95 6.47
CA GLN A 76 -13.17 3.85 7.87
C GLN A 76 -12.56 2.64 8.58
N PHE A 77 -12.54 1.49 7.90
CA PHE A 77 -11.92 0.27 8.43
C PHE A 77 -10.42 0.43 8.63
N VAL A 78 -9.73 0.99 7.63
CA VAL A 78 -8.27 1.26 7.73
C VAL A 78 -7.99 2.21 8.90
N ALA A 79 -8.77 3.28 9.05
CA ALA A 79 -8.63 4.24 10.14
C ALA A 79 -8.91 3.61 11.52
N ALA A 80 -9.95 2.79 11.64
CA ALA A 80 -10.29 2.10 12.88
C ALA A 80 -9.16 1.14 13.31
N MET A 81 -8.69 0.30 12.37
CA MET A 81 -7.58 -0.64 12.58
C MET A 81 -6.32 0.07 13.07
N GLN A 82 -5.95 1.19 12.44
CA GLN A 82 -4.73 1.92 12.79
C GLN A 82 -4.87 2.72 14.10
N SER A 83 -5.97 3.44 14.29
CA SER A 83 -6.13 4.35 15.44
C SER A 83 -6.38 3.61 16.75
N SER A 84 -7.30 2.65 16.73
CA SER A 84 -7.83 1.97 17.92
C SER A 84 -7.05 0.71 18.25
N TYR A 85 -6.59 -0.03 17.24
CA TYR A 85 -5.94 -1.33 17.43
C TYR A 85 -4.43 -1.31 17.15
N LYS A 86 -3.90 -0.21 16.60
CA LYS A 86 -2.49 -0.07 16.16
C LYS A 86 -2.09 -1.14 15.14
N ILE A 87 -3.03 -1.54 14.29
CA ILE A 87 -2.81 -2.54 13.23
C ILE A 87 -2.80 -1.83 11.88
N SER A 88 -1.72 -2.01 11.12
CA SER A 88 -1.59 -1.46 9.77
C SER A 88 -2.27 -2.35 8.74
N VAL A 89 -3.22 -1.80 7.97
CA VAL A 89 -3.88 -2.53 6.88
C VAL A 89 -3.07 -2.42 5.59
N ILE A 90 -2.67 -3.56 5.03
CA ILE A 90 -1.93 -3.66 3.78
C ILE A 90 -2.86 -4.28 2.73
N SER A 91 -3.25 -3.50 1.72
CA SER A 91 -4.04 -4.02 0.60
C SER A 91 -3.13 -4.73 -0.39
N LEU A 92 -3.37 -6.02 -0.63
CA LEU A 92 -2.61 -6.81 -1.59
C LEU A 92 -3.35 -7.00 -2.92
N GLY A 93 -4.64 -6.66 -3.00
CA GLY A 93 -5.49 -6.96 -4.16
C GLY A 93 -5.96 -8.42 -4.17
N CYS A 94 -5.91 -9.08 -5.32
CA CYS A 94 -6.32 -10.49 -5.48
C CYS A 94 -5.31 -11.60 -5.09
N PRO A 95 -3.98 -11.40 -4.97
CA PRO A 95 -3.07 -12.48 -4.64
C PRO A 95 -3.21 -12.85 -3.17
N VAL A 96 -3.95 -13.92 -2.90
CA VAL A 96 -4.03 -14.58 -1.60
C VAL A 96 -3.18 -15.84 -1.65
N ASN A 97 -2.40 -16.08 -0.60
CA ASN A 97 -1.68 -17.33 -0.40
C ASN A 97 -1.80 -17.79 1.06
N ASP A 98 -1.49 -19.05 1.31
CA ASP A 98 -1.64 -19.69 2.62
C ASP A 98 -0.80 -19.00 3.71
N GLY A 99 0.34 -18.42 3.34
CA GLY A 99 1.15 -17.62 4.26
C GLY A 99 0.36 -16.42 4.80
N ILE A 100 -0.22 -15.62 3.90
CA ILE A 100 -1.03 -14.46 4.23
C ILE A 100 -2.24 -14.86 5.08
N MET A 101 -2.93 -15.94 4.71
CA MET A 101 -4.05 -16.46 5.48
C MET A 101 -3.62 -16.87 6.89
N GLY A 102 -2.49 -17.58 7.01
CA GLY A 102 -1.90 -17.96 8.29
C GLY A 102 -1.49 -16.75 9.14
N TYR A 103 -0.94 -15.70 8.52
CA TYR A 103 -0.63 -14.44 9.20
C TYR A 103 -1.91 -13.80 9.76
N ASN A 104 -2.92 -13.60 8.91
CA ASN A 104 -4.18 -12.97 9.31
C ASN A 104 -4.93 -13.76 10.38
N SER A 105 -4.88 -15.10 10.35
CA SER A 105 -5.48 -15.95 11.40
C SER A 105 -4.85 -15.71 12.78
N VAL A 106 -3.52 -15.55 12.84
CA VAL A 106 -2.82 -15.19 14.09
C VAL A 106 -3.23 -13.80 14.57
N VAL A 107 -3.37 -12.83 13.66
CA VAL A 107 -3.80 -11.47 14.00
C VAL A 107 -5.22 -11.44 14.51
N ASP A 108 -6.15 -12.18 13.89
CA ASP A 108 -7.53 -12.28 14.35
C ASP A 108 -7.61 -12.91 15.75
N SER A 109 -6.82 -13.96 16.00
CA SER A 109 -6.70 -14.57 17.33
C SER A 109 -6.16 -13.59 18.37
N PHE A 110 -5.13 -12.82 18.02
CA PHE A 110 -4.59 -11.75 18.87
C PHE A 110 -5.64 -10.68 19.16
N MET A 111 -6.41 -10.28 18.15
CA MET A 111 -7.48 -9.30 18.31
C MET A 111 -8.57 -9.77 19.26
N LYS A 112 -9.02 -11.02 19.11
CA LYS A 112 -10.00 -11.64 20.02
C LYS A 112 -9.49 -11.71 21.45
N ALA A 113 -8.21 -12.04 21.65
CA ALA A 113 -7.62 -12.16 22.98
C ALA A 113 -7.42 -10.79 23.66
N LYS A 114 -6.94 -9.78 22.93
CA LYS A 114 -6.57 -8.48 23.51
C LYS A 114 -7.72 -7.46 23.56
N TYR A 115 -8.59 -7.50 22.56
CA TYR A 115 -9.64 -6.50 22.36
C TYR A 115 -11.05 -7.08 22.37
N HIS A 116 -11.19 -8.39 22.56
CA HIS A 116 -12.48 -9.10 22.54
C HIS A 116 -13.30 -8.87 21.26
N LYS A 117 -12.60 -8.63 20.13
CA LYS A 117 -13.19 -8.41 18.80
C LYS A 117 -12.40 -9.15 17.75
N SER A 118 -13.06 -9.66 16.72
CA SER A 118 -12.41 -10.15 15.49
C SER A 118 -12.13 -9.00 14.52
N VAL A 119 -11.28 -9.21 13.53
CA VAL A 119 -11.11 -8.24 12.43
C VAL A 119 -12.43 -8.05 11.66
N GLY A 120 -13.22 -9.13 11.53
CA GLY A 120 -14.52 -9.08 10.89
C GLY A 120 -15.55 -8.21 11.63
N ASP A 121 -15.49 -8.15 12.96
CA ASP A 121 -16.36 -7.27 13.75
C ASP A 121 -16.02 -5.80 13.50
N VAL A 122 -14.73 -5.46 13.53
CA VAL A 122 -14.25 -4.11 13.18
C VAL A 122 -14.65 -3.73 11.76
N GLN A 123 -14.56 -4.66 10.83
CA GLN A 123 -14.96 -4.43 9.44
C GLN A 123 -16.44 -4.11 9.34
N LYS A 124 -17.33 -4.88 9.99
CA LYS A 124 -18.78 -4.65 10.02
C LYS A 124 -19.14 -3.31 10.65
N GLU A 125 -18.52 -2.97 11.77
CA GLU A 125 -18.72 -1.70 12.48
C GLU A 125 -18.30 -0.51 11.61
N SER A 126 -17.27 -0.68 10.80
CA SER A 126 -16.77 0.34 9.87
C SER A 126 -17.54 0.42 8.55
N MET A 127 -18.66 -0.31 8.41
CA MET A 127 -19.50 -0.24 7.21
C MET A 127 -20.57 0.85 7.27
N TYR A 128 -20.82 1.42 8.45
CA TYR A 128 -21.81 2.45 8.76
C TYR A 128 -21.11 3.76 9.13
#